data_AF-A0A527YQI3-F1
#
_entry.id   AF-A0A527YQI3-F1
#
_cell.length_a   1.000
_cell.length_b   1.000
_cell.length_c   1.000
_cell.angle_alpha   90.00
_cell.angle_beta   90.00
_cell.angle_gamma   90.00
#
_symmetry.space_group_name_H-M   'P 1'
#
loop_
_entity.id
_entity.type
_entity.pdbx_description
1 polymer ?
#
loop_
_entity_poly.entity_id
_entity_poly.type
_entity_poly.pdbx_seq_one_letter_code
_entity_poly.pdbx_strand_id
1 'polypeptide(L)' 'MAAKALLNFMYTRPEAHAAFMKEMFYAVPNKNAVALLDPEFSSTLVTASDNLWKVVKMDADWLATNTATIEPWTTWIGG' A
#
# COMPACT_ATOMS: atom_id res chain seq x y z
N MET A 1 17.99 18.08 -1.93
CA MET A 1 16.98 18.42 -0.90
C MET A 1 15.54 18.41 -1.42
N ALA A 2 15.29 18.74 -2.70
CA ALA A 2 13.94 18.75 -3.29
C ALA A 2 13.16 17.43 -3.13
N ALA A 3 13.80 16.26 -3.30
CA ALA A 3 13.12 14.97 -3.12
C ALA A 3 12.57 14.75 -1.70
N LYS A 4 13.29 15.16 -0.65
CA LYS A 4 12.80 15.08 0.73
C LYS A 4 11.64 16.06 0.97
N ALA A 5 11.70 17.25 0.37
CA ALA A 5 10.61 18.21 0.44
C ALA A 5 9.33 17.67 -0.23
N LEU A 6 9.47 16.96 -1.36
CA LEU A 6 8.36 16.27 -2.01
C LEU A 6 7.77 15.16 -1.11
N LEU A 7 8.61 14.32 -0.51
CA LEU A 7 8.14 13.28 0.42
C LEU A 7 7.38 13.89 1.61
N ASN A 8 7.92 14.95 2.21
CA ASN A 8 7.23 15.69 3.27
C ASN A 8 5.89 16.24 2.79
N PHE A 9 5.85 16.86 1.60
CA PHE A 9 4.61 17.35 1.02
C PHE A 9 3.57 16.24 0.88
N MET A 10 3.96 15.08 0.35
CA MET A 10 3.07 13.95 0.15
C MET A 10 2.54 13.39 1.47
N TYR A 11 3.40 13.14 2.46
CA TYR A 11 3.00 12.40 3.67
C TYR A 11 2.35 13.25 4.78
N THR A 12 2.31 14.57 4.65
CA THR A 12 1.75 15.47 5.69
C THR A 12 0.30 15.89 5.46
N ARG A 13 -0.36 15.43 4.39
CA ARG A 13 -1.71 15.87 3.99
C ARG A 13 -2.72 14.73 4.08
N PRO A 14 -3.35 14.51 5.25
CA PRO A 14 -4.30 13.41 5.42
C PRO A 14 -5.52 13.52 4.51
N GLU A 15 -5.98 14.72 4.16
CA GLU A 15 -7.13 14.95 3.27
C GLU A 15 -6.83 14.47 1.84
N ALA A 16 -5.64 14.75 1.34
CA ALA A 16 -5.21 14.29 0.01
C ALA A 16 -5.08 12.76 -0.03
N HIS A 17 -4.62 12.15 1.07
CA HIS A 17 -4.55 10.70 1.21
C HIS A 17 -5.94 10.08 1.25
N ALA A 18 -6.88 10.65 2.00
CA ALA A 18 -8.25 10.17 2.07
C ALA A 18 -8.97 10.27 0.72
N ALA A 19 -8.79 11.37 -0.03
CA ALA A 19 -9.32 11.52 -1.37
C ALA A 19 -8.77 10.44 -2.32
N PHE A 20 -7.45 10.23 -2.32
CA PHE A 20 -6.81 9.19 -3.12
C PHE A 20 -7.27 7.78 -2.75
N MET A 21 -7.42 7.49 -1.45
CA MET A 21 -7.94 6.20 -0.97
C MET A 21 -9.31 5.91 -1.59
N LYS A 22 -10.23 6.88 -1.58
CA LYS A 22 -11.60 6.73 -2.13
C LYS A 22 -11.59 6.53 -3.65
N GLU A 23 -10.70 7.22 -4.36
CA GLU A 23 -10.60 7.12 -5.82
C GLU A 23 -10.00 5.79 -6.27
N MET A 24 -8.95 5.33 -5.59
CA MET A 24 -8.16 4.16 -6.01
C MET A 24 -8.51 2.86 -5.27
N PHE A 25 -9.35 2.93 -4.23
CA PHE A 25 -9.65 1.80 -3.34
C PHE A 25 -8.40 1.18 -2.69
N TYR A 26 -7.37 2.00 -2.45
CA TYR A 26 -6.11 1.58 -1.83
C TYR A 26 -5.96 2.14 -0.41
N ALA A 27 -5.32 1.37 0.47
CA ALA A 27 -4.82 1.88 1.74
C ALA A 27 -3.48 2.60 1.52
N VAL A 28 -3.30 3.76 2.16
CA VAL A 28 -2.06 4.55 2.10
C VAL A 28 -1.46 4.73 3.51
N PRO A 29 -0.16 5.01 3.63
CA PRO A 29 0.55 4.91 4.93
C PRO A 29 0.25 6.06 5.91
N ASN A 30 -0.44 7.13 5.51
CA ASN A 30 -0.82 8.20 6.44
C ASN A 30 -2.00 7.77 7.31
N LYS A 31 -1.70 7.35 8.54
CA LYS A 31 -2.69 6.86 9.51
C LYS A 31 -3.79 7.88 9.85
N ASN A 32 -3.48 9.17 9.75
CA ASN A 32 -4.45 10.23 10.04
C ASN A 32 -5.54 10.34 8.97
N ALA A 33 -5.31 9.81 7.76
CA ALA A 33 -6.29 9.82 6.68
C ALA A 33 -7.52 8.94 6.99
N VAL A 34 -7.35 7.89 7.81
CA VAL A 34 -8.45 6.97 8.17
C VAL A 34 -9.57 7.68 8.92
N ALA A 35 -9.23 8.68 9.75
CA ALA A 35 -10.22 9.48 10.48
C ALA A 35 -11.10 10.37 9.57
N LEU A 36 -10.73 10.52 8.29
CA LEU A 36 -11.45 11.31 7.28
C LEU A 36 -12.29 10.43 6.33
N LEU A 37 -12.27 9.12 6.52
CA LEU A 37 -13.00 8.16 5.71
C LEU A 37 -14.32 7.80 6.39
N ASP A 38 -15.34 7.54 5.58
CA ASP A 38 -16.60 7.00 6.06
C ASP A 38 -16.36 5.58 6.64
N PRO A 39 -17.05 5.18 7.72
CA PRO A 39 -16.84 3.88 8.35
C PRO A 39 -17.05 2.70 7.40
N GLU A 40 -18.06 2.81 6.52
CA GLU A 40 -18.34 1.81 5.49
C GLU A 40 -17.14 1.62 4.56
N PHE A 41 -16.62 2.69 3.97
CA PHE A 41 -15.44 2.61 3.10
C PHE A 41 -14.21 2.09 3.87
N SER A 42 -14.00 2.57 5.09
CA SER A 42 -12.88 2.15 5.95
C SER A 42 -12.87 0.65 6.20
N SER A 43 -14.05 0.02 6.34
CA SER A 43 -14.19 -1.42 6.55
C SER A 43 -13.80 -2.27 5.33
N THR A 44 -13.77 -1.68 4.13
CA THR A 44 -13.36 -2.36 2.89
C THR A 44 -11.86 -2.43 2.71
N LEU A 45 -11.10 -1.60 3.43
CA LEU A 45 -9.66 -1.50 3.25
C LEU A 45 -8.94 -2.76 3.73
N VAL A 46 -7.87 -3.12 3.00
CA VAL A 46 -6.98 -4.24 3.34
C VAL A 46 -6.36 -4.11 4.75
N THR A 47 -6.22 -2.88 5.25
CA THR A 47 -5.66 -2.57 6.57
C THR A 47 -6.69 -2.55 7.71
N ALA A 48 -7.99 -2.71 7.43
CA ALA A 48 -9.00 -2.84 8.47
C ALA A 48 -8.73 -4.07 9.34
N SER A 49 -9.06 -4.02 10.64
CA SER A 49 -8.79 -5.12 11.59
C SER A 49 -9.30 -6.46 11.08
N ASP A 50 -10.50 -6.47 10.50
CA ASP A 50 -11.21 -7.66 10.06
C ASP A 50 -10.69 -8.22 8.73
N ASN A 51 -9.89 -7.43 8.01
CA ASN A 51 -9.29 -7.80 6.73
C ASN A 51 -7.81 -8.14 6.88
N LEU A 52 -7.08 -7.43 7.75
CA LEU A 52 -5.63 -7.49 7.83
C LEU A 52 -5.10 -8.89 8.15
N TRP A 53 -5.79 -9.68 8.97
CA TRP A 53 -5.39 -11.04 9.32
C TRP A 53 -5.56 -12.04 8.15
N LYS A 54 -6.38 -11.70 7.16
CA LYS A 54 -6.62 -12.53 5.96
C LYS A 54 -5.55 -12.32 4.90
N VAL A 55 -4.65 -11.35 5.09
CA VAL A 55 -3.68 -10.92 4.09
C VAL A 55 -2.33 -11.57 4.39
N VAL A 56 -1.76 -12.21 3.38
CA VAL A 56 -0.35 -12.64 3.42
C VAL A 56 0.51 -11.40 3.22
N LYS A 57 1.33 -11.05 4.21
CA LYS A 57 2.28 -9.95 4.09
C LYS A 57 3.48 -10.41 3.27
N MET A 58 3.81 -9.62 2.25
CA MET A 58 5.02 -9.82 1.47
C MET A 58 6.26 -9.65 2.36
N ASP A 59 7.16 -10.62 2.33
CA ASP A 59 8.49 -10.51 2.93
C ASP A 59 9.45 -9.87 1.91
N ALA A 60 9.71 -8.57 2.08
CA ALA A 60 10.57 -7.82 1.17
C ALA A 60 12.04 -8.24 1.26
N ASP A 61 12.51 -8.64 2.45
CA ASP A 61 13.92 -9.00 2.67
C ASP A 61 14.22 -10.37 2.06
N TRP A 62 13.29 -11.33 2.25
CA TRP A 62 13.37 -12.62 1.58
C TRP A 62 13.35 -12.45 0.06
N LEU A 63 12.43 -11.64 -0.47
CA LEU A 63 12.35 -11.40 -1.92
C LEU A 63 13.62 -10.74 -2.48
N ALA A 64 14.18 -9.75 -1.80
CA ALA A 64 15.40 -9.09 -2.23
C ALA A 64 16.61 -10.04 -2.30
N THR A 65 16.65 -11.05 -1.42
CA THR A 65 17.72 -12.05 -1.38
C THR A 65 17.51 -13.19 -2.38
N ASN A 66 16.27 -13.45 -2.78
CA ASN A 66 15.89 -14.60 -3.59
C ASN A 66 15.35 -14.19 -4.97
N THR A 67 15.71 -13.02 -5.52
CA THR A 67 15.19 -12.53 -6.81
C THR A 67 15.39 -13.53 -7.96
N ALA A 68 16.49 -14.29 -7.94
CA ALA A 68 16.78 -15.37 -8.89
C ALA A 68 15.72 -16.48 -8.91
N THR A 69 14.95 -16.68 -7.82
CA THR A 69 13.86 -17.69 -7.80
C THR A 69 12.64 -17.25 -8.61
N ILE A 70 12.55 -15.97 -8.98
CA ILE A 70 11.44 -15.40 -9.76
C ILE A 70 11.79 -15.39 -11.25
N GLU A 71 13.07 -15.40 -11.64
CA GLU A 71 13.50 -15.40 -13.04
C GLU A 71 12.86 -16.51 -13.90
N PRO A 72 12.70 -17.77 -13.42
CA PRO A 72 12.03 -18.83 -14.18
C PRO A 72 10.59 -18.50 -14.55
N TRP A 73 9.94 -17.55 -13.88
CA TRP A 73 8.60 -17.09 -14.21
C TRP A 73 8.52 -16.51 -15.62
N THR A 74 9.57 -15.80 -16.06
CA THR A 74 9.60 -15.17 -17.39
C THR A 74 9.63 -16.20 -18.52
N THR A 75 10.37 -17.30 -18.32
CA THR A 75 10.36 -18.46 -19.23
C THR A 75 9.00 -19.14 -19.20
N TRP A 76 8.43 -19.35 -18.01
CA TRP A 76 7.15 -20.04 -17.87
C TRP A 76 5.97 -19.30 -18.52
N ILE A 77 5.90 -17.97 -18.42
CA ILE A 77 4.84 -17.17 -19.06
C ILE A 77 5.09 -16.93 -20.56
N GLY A 78 6.33 -17.07 -21.03
CA GLY A 78 6.72 -16.80 -22.41
C GLY A 78 6.45 -17.95 -23.39
N GLY A 79 6.36 -19.19 -22.88
CA GLY A 79 6.25 -20.42 -23.68
C GLY A 79 7.59 -21.09 -23.93
#